data_AF-A0A7K0L6P4-F1
#
_entry.id   AF-A0A7K0L6P4-F1
#
_cell.length_a   1.000
_cell.length_b   1.000
_cell.length_c   1.000
_cell.angle_alpha   90.00
_cell.angle_beta   90.00
_cell.angle_gamma   90.00
#
_symmetry.space_group_name_H-M   'P 1'
#
loop_
_entity.id
_entity.type
_entity.pdbx_description
1 polymer ?
#
loop_
_entity_poly.entity_id
_entity_poly.type
_entity_poly.pdbx_seq_one_letter_code
_entity_poly.pdbx_strand_id
1 'polypeptide(L)'
;MAIDNPHLIWIDCEMTGLSLKDDALVEIAVQVTDSELNPIGDGIDILIATTPEKLAGMNEFVTNMHTESGLLPLISSGTTLADAEAKV
;
A
#
# COMPACT_ATOMS: atom_id res chain seq x y z
N MET A 1 -25.26 19.48 -12.16
CA MET A 1 -25.68 18.78 -10.94
C MET A 1 -24.43 18.24 -10.30
N ALA A 2 -24.14 18.62 -9.05
CA ALA A 2 -23.17 17.86 -8.27
C ALA A 2 -23.74 16.43 -8.16
N ILE A 3 -22.88 15.42 -8.25
CA ILE A 3 -23.30 14.07 -7.86
C ILE A 3 -23.64 14.20 -6.37
N ASP A 4 -24.93 14.16 -6.02
CA ASP A 4 -25.34 14.13 -4.63
C ASP A 4 -24.70 12.86 -4.03
N ASN A 5 -23.71 13.09 -3.16
CA ASN A 5 -22.89 12.10 -2.46
C ASN A 5 -21.96 11.24 -3.35
N PRO A 6 -20.80 11.77 -3.79
CA PRO A 6 -19.78 10.96 -4.48
C PRO A 6 -19.19 9.91 -3.53
N HIS A 7 -18.88 8.73 -4.07
CA HIS A 7 -18.14 7.71 -3.33
C HIS A 7 -16.75 8.24 -2.92
N LEU A 8 -16.28 7.77 -1.78
CA LEU A 8 -14.94 8.05 -1.27
C LEU A 8 -14.03 6.86 -1.52
N ILE A 9 -12.81 7.12 -1.97
CA ILE A 9 -11.78 6.10 -2.19
C ILE A 9 -10.70 6.34 -1.13
N TRP A 10 -10.61 5.42 -0.18
CA TRP A 10 -9.61 5.42 0.88
C TRP A 10 -8.42 4.61 0.41
N ILE A 11 -7.21 5.17 0.55
CA ILE A 11 -5.97 4.52 0.13
C ILE A 11 -4.98 4.65 1.28
N ASP A 12 -4.34 3.53 1.60
CA ASP A 12 -3.19 3.48 2.47
C ASP A 12 -2.05 2.74 1.77
N CYS A 13 -0.83 3.20 1.99
CA CYS A 13 0.36 2.75 1.29
C CYS A 13 1.51 2.59 2.27
N GLU A 14 2.20 1.45 2.19
CA GLU A 14 3.44 1.23 2.92
C GLU A 14 4.65 1.32 1.99
N MET A 15 5.70 1.96 2.47
CA MET A 15 6.91 2.21 1.67
C MET A 15 8.17 1.83 2.45
N THR A 16 9.29 1.65 1.73
CA THR A 16 10.62 1.51 2.36
C THR A 16 11.16 2.83 2.95
N GLY A 17 10.48 3.96 2.70
CA GLY A 17 10.87 5.28 3.19
C GLY A 17 10.11 6.41 2.50
N LEU A 18 10.69 7.62 2.49
CA LEU A 18 10.05 8.86 2.02
C LEU A 18 10.70 9.47 0.76
N SER A 19 11.72 8.82 0.19
CA SER A 19 12.37 9.24 -1.04
C SER A 19 11.63 8.70 -2.27
N LEU A 20 11.06 9.59 -3.08
CA LEU A 20 10.45 9.21 -4.37
C LEU A 20 11.44 8.56 -5.35
N LYS A 21 12.74 8.75 -5.14
CA LYS A 21 13.80 8.19 -5.97
C LYS A 21 14.29 6.84 -5.43
N ASP A 22 14.54 6.81 -4.13
CA ASP A 22 15.31 5.73 -3.50
C ASP A 22 14.43 4.71 -2.80
N ASP A 23 13.18 5.04 -2.47
CA ASP A 23 12.25 4.12 -1.82
C ASP A 23 11.28 3.43 -2.80
N ALA A 24 10.56 2.43 -2.32
CA ALA A 24 9.59 1.65 -3.07
C ALA A 24 8.30 1.47 -2.27
N LEU A 25 7.17 1.38 -3.00
CA LEU A 25 5.88 0.93 -2.48
C LEU A 25 5.95 -0.58 -2.25
N VAL A 26 5.54 -1.03 -1.06
CA VAL A 26 5.60 -2.45 -0.65
C VAL A 26 4.25 -3.03 -0.26
N GLU A 27 3.25 -2.19 -0.03
CA GLU A 27 1.86 -2.59 0.19
C GLU A 27 0.92 -1.46 -0.26
N ILE A 28 -0.25 -1.81 -0.77
CA ILE A 28 -1.35 -0.86 -1.01
C ILE A 28 -2.68 -1.50 -0.61
N ALA A 29 -3.43 -0.76 0.20
CA ALA A 29 -4.80 -1.10 0.57
C ALA A 29 -5.77 -0.03 0.07
N VAL A 30 -6.91 -0.45 -0.48
CA VAL A 30 -7.95 0.46 -0.99
C VAL A 30 -9.33 0.00 -0.54
N GLN A 31 -10.12 0.92 0.00
CA GLN A 31 -11.52 0.69 0.37
C GLN A 31 -12.40 1.80 -0.20
N VAL A 32 -13.52 1.44 -0.81
CA VAL A 32 -14.54 2.39 -1.24
C VAL A 32 -15.60 2.53 -0.17
N THR A 33 -16.08 3.74 0.09
CA THR A 33 -17.25 3.98 0.94
C THR A 33 -18.27 4.88 0.25
N ASP A 34 -19.52 4.84 0.71
CA ASP A 34 -20.48 5.92 0.44
C ASP A 34 -20.14 7.18 1.25
N SER A 35 -20.97 8.22 1.12
CA SER A 35 -20.79 9.49 1.85
C SER A 35 -21.00 9.39 3.35
N GLU A 36 -21.70 8.35 3.81
CA GLU A 36 -21.96 8.07 5.23
C GLU A 36 -20.92 7.09 5.81
N LEU A 37 -19.84 6.84 5.07
CA LEU A 37 -18.71 5.97 5.43
C LEU A 37 -19.06 4.48 5.52
N ASN A 38 -20.16 4.04 4.90
CA ASN A 38 -20.44 2.61 4.80
C ASN A 38 -19.51 1.97 3.75
N PRO A 39 -18.79 0.89 4.07
CA PRO A 39 -17.95 0.19 3.11
C PRO A 39 -18.75 -0.36 1.92
N ILE A 40 -18.22 -0.14 0.71
CA ILE A 40 -18.72 -0.68 -0.55
C ILE A 40 -17.69 -1.68 -1.07
N GLY A 41 -18.07 -2.97 -1.07
CA GLY A 41 -17.18 -4.07 -1.47
C GLY A 41 -16.11 -4.38 -0.43
N ASP A 42 -15.36 -5.45 -0.68
CA ASP A 42 -14.37 -5.99 0.26
C ASP A 42 -13.04 -5.23 0.27
N GLY A 43 -12.88 -4.24 -0.62
CA GLY A 43 -11.62 -3.55 -0.85
C GLY A 43 -10.56 -4.43 -1.51
N ILE A 44 -9.34 -3.92 -1.55
CA ILE A 44 -8.15 -4.66 -1.96
C ILE A 44 -7.03 -4.43 -0.96
N ASP A 45 -6.19 -5.44 -0.82
CA ASP A 45 -4.97 -5.42 -0.03
C ASP A 45 -3.91 -6.20 -0.83
N ILE A 46 -2.86 -5.50 -1.27
CA ILE A 46 -1.88 -6.02 -2.22
C ILE A 46 -0.47 -5.75 -1.71
N LEU A 47 0.25 -6.83 -1.43
CA LEU A 47 1.68 -6.83 -1.21
C LEU A 47 2.43 -6.66 -2.53
N ILE A 48 3.45 -5.79 -2.53
CA ILE A 48 4.27 -5.48 -3.69
C ILE A 48 5.72 -5.84 -3.38
N ALA A 49 6.29 -6.76 -4.15
CA ALA A 49 7.68 -7.15 -3.99
C ALA A 49 8.61 -6.05 -4.50
N THR A 50 9.69 -5.82 -3.75
CA THR A 50 10.77 -4.90 -4.10
C THR A 50 12.14 -5.58 -4.01
N THR A 51 13.18 -4.91 -4.48
CA THR A 51 14.52 -5.50 -4.53
C THR A 51 15.18 -5.55 -3.14
N PRO A 52 16.12 -6.48 -2.89
CA PRO A 52 16.87 -6.53 -1.64
C PRO A 52 17.60 -5.22 -1.32
N GLU A 53 18.06 -4.49 -2.34
CA GLU A 53 18.73 -3.20 -2.16
C GLU A 53 17.78 -2.13 -1.61
N LYS A 54 16.52 -2.10 -2.08
CA LYS A 54 15.48 -1.20 -1.56
C LYS A 54 15.15 -1.54 -0.09
N LEU A 55 15.04 -2.81 0.25
CA LEU A 55 14.81 -3.26 1.63
C LEU A 55 15.98 -2.92 2.55
N ALA A 56 17.21 -3.12 2.09
CA ALA A 56 18.41 -2.78 2.86
C ALA A 56 18.62 -1.26 3.01
N GLY A 57 17.96 -0.45 2.16
CA GLY A 57 17.99 1.00 2.21
C GLY A 57 17.08 1.64 3.26
N MET A 58 16.19 0.85 3.88
CA MET A 58 15.32 1.34 4.95
C MET A 58 16.13 1.84 6.14
N ASN A 59 15.71 2.94 6.76
CA ASN A 59 16.29 3.38 8.01
C ASN A 59 15.81 2.49 9.18
N GLU A 60 16.41 2.70 10.36
CA GLU A 60 16.07 1.93 11.57
C GLU A 60 14.59 2.02 11.95
N PHE A 61 14.00 3.21 11.81
CA PHE A 61 12.58 3.43 12.15
C PHE A 61 11.64 2.61 11.25
N VAL A 62 11.83 2.68 9.92
CA VAL A 62 10.98 1.96 8.96
C VAL A 62 11.21 0.45 9.07
N THR A 63 12.46 0.03 9.28
CA THR A 63 12.79 -1.39 9.48
C THR A 63 12.08 -1.95 10.71
N ASN A 64 12.11 -1.22 11.84
CA ASN A 64 11.44 -1.63 13.07
C ASN A 64 9.93 -1.64 12.89
N MET A 65 9.35 -0.59 12.27
CA MET A 65 7.92 -0.52 11.97
C MET A 65 7.43 -1.74 11.17
N HIS A 66 8.07 -2.05 10.05
CA HIS A 66 7.68 -3.18 9.19
C HIS A 66 7.97 -4.54 9.83
N THR A 67 8.91 -4.60 10.76
CA THR A 67 9.17 -5.81 11.55
C THR A 67 8.07 -6.01 12.60
N GLU A 68 7.68 -4.96 13.31
CA GLU A 68 6.64 -4.99 14.35
C GLU A 68 5.25 -5.25 13.77
N SER A 69 4.93 -4.69 12.60
CA SER A 69 3.68 -4.95 11.88
C SER A 69 3.62 -6.37 11.31
N GLY A 70 4.77 -7.02 11.12
CA GLY A 70 4.88 -8.31 10.44
C GLY A 70 4.86 -8.21 8.92
N LEU A 71 4.88 -7.00 8.36
CA LEU A 71 4.91 -6.77 6.90
C LEU A 71 6.22 -7.23 6.28
N LEU A 72 7.36 -6.94 6.93
CA LEU A 72 8.70 -7.18 6.39
C LEU A 72 8.94 -8.58 5.80
N PRO A 73 8.59 -9.70 6.48
CA PRO A 73 8.73 -11.04 5.91
C PRO A 73 7.80 -11.30 4.71
N LEU A 74 6.68 -10.60 4.60
CA LEU A 74 5.67 -10.80 3.56
C LEU A 74 6.01 -10.09 2.24
N ILE A 75 6.76 -8.98 2.28
CA ILE A 75 7.09 -8.15 1.10
C ILE A 75 7.67 -9.00 -0.04
N SER A 76 8.56 -9.95 0.27
CA SER A 76 9.21 -10.81 -0.73
C SER A 76 8.25 -11.72 -1.50
N SER A 77 7.06 -11.99 -0.96
CA SER A 77 6.01 -12.79 -1.58
C SER A 77 5.00 -11.97 -2.40
N GLY A 78 5.15 -10.64 -2.38
CA GLY A 78 4.28 -9.71 -3.10
C GLY A 78 4.36 -9.86 -4.63
N THR A 79 3.39 -9.23 -5.30
CA THR A 79 3.34 -9.17 -6.77
C THR A 79 4.23 -8.06 -7.32
N THR A 80 4.40 -7.97 -8.65
CA THR A 80 5.11 -6.83 -9.25
C THR A 80 4.28 -5.54 -9.16
N LEU A 81 4.93 -4.38 -9.16
CA LEU A 81 4.23 -3.08 -9.15
C LEU A 81 3.24 -2.94 -10.33
N ALA A 82 3.63 -3.42 -11.52
CA ALA A 82 2.77 -3.37 -12.70
C ALA A 82 1.53 -4.27 -12.55
N ASP A 83 1.69 -5.46 -11.98
CA ASP A 83 0.57 -6.36 -11.71
C ASP A 83 -0.33 -5.84 -10.58
N ALA A 84 0.23 -5.11 -9.62
CA ALA A 84 -0.54 -4.44 -8.57
C ALA A 84 -1.42 -3.34 -9.19
N GLU A 85 -0.85 -2.47 -10.03
CA GLU A 85 -1.58 -1.40 -10.72
C GLU A 85 -2.71 -1.95 -11.58
N ALA A 86 -2.50 -3.07 -12.28
CA ALA A 86 -3.53 -3.70 -13.12
C ALA A 86 -4.73 -4.30 -12.35
N LYS A 87 -4.62 -4.42 -11.01
CA LYS A 87 -5.70 -4.93 -10.14
C LYS A 87 -6.56 -3.82 -9.53
N VAL A 88 -6.16 -2.56 -9.69
CA VAL A 88 -6.85 -1.36 -9.16
C VAL A 88 -7.70 -0.69 -10.24
#